data_AF-A0A7V4LYU0-F1
#
_entry.id   AF-A0A7V4LYU0-F1
#
_cell.length_a   1.000
_cell.length_b   1.000
_cell.length_c   1.000
_cell.angle_alpha   90.00
_cell.angle_beta   90.00
_cell.angle_gamma   90.00
#
_symmetry.space_group_name_H-M   'P 1'
#
loop_
_entity.id
_entity.type
_entity.pdbx_description
1 polymer ?
#
loop_
_entity_poly.entity_id
_entity_poly.type
_entity_poly.pdbx_seq_one_letter_code
_entity_poly.pdbx_strand_id
1 'polypeptide(L)'
;MNVKYIRVGDRVRIGMLMGANREWLGIGPVVVAGVSLRDGRHPLVPRLATPDGHVYTKFELDWARSEGNAATVHLHAYAVHTARTEYLDEYTQRMVVPGADRQMAKDSLTLTLKSAAERLGGREWAGFEWQWMFSSRRRRIHAILVDGSWEIGGRITGCVLLHQGQCNRPVYRGSRGTDFTTACLKTLQQRGSPQGMSYQLAPRGGLIQAFDFMHTEDAALLIYWPKYDSVCS
;
A
#
# COMPACT_ATOMS: atom_id res chain seq x y z
N MET A 1 -10.56 -5.27 -18.73
CA MET A 1 -9.82 -4.37 -17.82
C MET A 1 -9.19 -3.27 -18.66
N ASN A 2 -9.40 -2.01 -18.30
CA ASN A 2 -8.83 -0.85 -18.99
C ASN A 2 -7.86 -0.11 -18.06
N VAL A 3 -6.91 0.65 -18.60
CA VAL A 3 -5.97 1.47 -17.82
C VAL A 3 -6.24 2.95 -18.09
N LYS A 4 -6.63 3.69 -17.06
CA LYS A 4 -6.75 5.15 -17.11
C LYS A 4 -5.52 5.77 -16.48
N TYR A 5 -4.80 6.62 -17.21
CA TYR A 5 -3.60 7.27 -16.68
C TYR A 5 -3.89 8.62 -16.03
N ILE A 6 -3.18 8.89 -14.94
CA ILE A 6 -3.05 10.21 -14.32
C ILE A 6 -1.57 10.63 -14.35
N ARG A 7 -1.31 11.92 -14.54
CA ARG A 7 0.04 12.50 -14.55
C ARG A 7 0.31 13.25 -13.27
N VAL A 8 1.55 13.23 -12.81
CA VAL A 8 2.01 13.99 -11.64
C VAL A 8 3.29 14.72 -12.08
N GLY A 9 3.15 15.99 -12.46
CA GLY A 9 4.18 16.68 -13.23
C GLY A 9 4.48 15.99 -14.57
N ASP A 10 5.65 16.29 -15.13
CA ASP A 10 6.02 15.83 -16.47
C ASP A 10 6.66 14.44 -16.50
N ARG A 11 7.18 14.00 -15.35
CA ARG A 11 8.00 12.79 -15.26
C ARG A 11 7.26 11.58 -14.70
N VAL A 12 6.11 11.75 -14.05
CA VAL A 12 5.42 10.64 -13.37
C VAL A 12 4.08 10.34 -14.04
N ARG A 13 3.87 9.08 -14.40
CA ARG A 13 2.63 8.57 -14.97
C ARG A 13 2.17 7.34 -14.20
N ILE A 14 0.96 7.41 -13.66
CA ILE A 14 0.37 6.35 -12.84
C ILE A 14 -0.88 5.84 -13.56
N GLY A 15 -0.92 4.54 -13.81
CA GLY A 15 -2.07 3.84 -14.37
C GLY A 15 -3.03 3.44 -13.27
N MET A 16 -4.32 3.69 -13.47
CA MET A 16 -5.41 3.20 -12.65
C MET A 16 -6.10 2.08 -13.42
N LEU A 17 -6.15 0.89 -12.82
CA LEU A 17 -6.85 -0.24 -13.42
C LEU A 17 -8.35 -0.07 -13.18
N MET A 18 -9.11 -0.17 -14.26
CA MET A 18 -10.54 0.07 -14.29
C MET A 18 -11.29 -1.20 -14.71
N GLY A 19 -12.32 -1.53 -13.94
CA GLY A 19 -13.34 -2.53 -14.24
C GLY A 19 -14.53 -1.91 -14.97
N ALA A 20 -15.64 -2.64 -15.01
CA ALA A 20 -16.91 -2.12 -15.54
C ALA A 20 -17.49 -1.05 -14.61
N ASN A 21 -18.39 -0.20 -15.11
CA ASN A 21 -19.17 0.73 -14.29
C ASN A 21 -18.34 1.62 -13.34
N ARG A 22 -17.18 2.12 -13.82
CA ARG A 22 -16.25 2.97 -13.04
C ARG A 22 -15.62 2.27 -11.83
N GLU A 23 -15.74 0.95 -11.72
CA GLU A 23 -15.02 0.18 -10.72
C GLU A 23 -13.52 0.45 -10.82
N TRP A 24 -12.94 0.89 -9.72
CA TRP A 24 -11.51 1.10 -9.61
C TRP A 24 -10.90 -0.16 -8.99
N LEU A 25 -10.05 -0.84 -9.76
CA LEU A 25 -9.47 -2.12 -9.39
C LEU A 25 -8.14 -1.99 -8.68
N GLY A 26 -7.49 -0.82 -8.72
CA GLY A 26 -6.17 -0.62 -8.11
C GLY A 26 -5.26 0.35 -8.86
N ILE A 27 -4.14 0.69 -8.24
CA ILE A 27 -2.99 1.28 -8.95
C ILE A 27 -2.33 0.18 -9.78
N GLY A 28 -2.26 0.42 -11.08
CA GLY A 28 -1.65 -0.44 -12.08
C GLY A 28 -0.21 -0.01 -12.41
N PRO A 29 0.16 0.12 -13.70
CA PRO A 29 1.53 0.44 -14.08
C PRO A 29 1.96 1.83 -13.58
N VAL A 30 3.21 1.97 -13.17
CA VAL A 30 3.80 3.25 -12.75
C VAL A 30 5.10 3.46 -13.49
N VAL A 31 5.23 4.64 -14.11
CA VAL A 31 6.42 5.06 -14.85
C VAL A 31 6.91 6.38 -14.30
N VAL A 32 8.21 6.48 -14.00
CA VAL A 32 8.87 7.68 -13.52
C VAL A 32 10.10 7.95 -14.36
N ALA A 33 10.19 9.15 -14.95
CA ALA A 33 11.27 9.57 -15.83
C ALA A 33 11.61 8.54 -16.93
N GLY A 34 10.59 7.86 -17.47
CA GLY A 34 10.74 6.81 -18.49
C GLY A 34 11.01 5.40 -17.93
N VAL A 35 11.32 5.27 -16.64
CA VAL A 35 11.60 3.98 -15.99
C VAL A 35 10.33 3.36 -15.42
N SER A 36 10.08 2.09 -15.73
CA SER A 36 8.93 1.36 -15.16
C SER A 36 9.21 0.94 -13.72
N LEU A 37 8.55 1.62 -12.77
CA LEU A 37 8.60 1.25 -11.35
C LEU A 37 7.57 0.19 -10.99
N ARG A 38 6.53 -0.01 -11.81
CA ARG A 38 5.50 -1.04 -11.63
C ARG A 38 4.90 -1.44 -12.97
N ASP A 39 4.69 -2.74 -13.18
CA ASP A 39 4.11 -3.27 -14.42
C ASP A 39 2.56 -3.29 -14.45
N GLY A 40 1.92 -3.29 -13.27
CA GLY A 40 0.46 -3.30 -13.12
C GLY A 40 -0.24 -4.63 -13.37
N ARG A 41 0.45 -5.77 -13.44
CA ARG A 41 -0.20 -7.09 -13.61
C ARG A 41 -1.09 -7.46 -12.42
N HIS A 42 -0.61 -7.14 -11.22
CA HIS A 42 -1.42 -7.18 -10.01
C HIS A 42 -1.81 -5.74 -9.64
N PRO A 43 -3.08 -5.44 -9.39
CA PRO A 43 -3.47 -4.13 -8.88
C PRO A 43 -2.86 -3.92 -7.49
N LEU A 44 -2.51 -2.67 -7.19
CA LEU A 44 -2.22 -2.25 -5.83
C LEU A 44 -3.48 -1.62 -5.23
N VAL A 45 -4.08 -2.29 -4.24
CA VAL A 45 -5.42 -1.98 -3.74
C VAL A 45 -5.37 -1.69 -2.25
N PRO A 46 -5.85 -0.52 -1.78
CA PRO A 46 -5.98 -0.29 -0.35
C PRO A 46 -7.10 -1.18 0.23
N ARG A 47 -6.85 -1.76 1.39
CA ARG A 47 -7.83 -2.47 2.21
C ARG A 47 -7.95 -1.75 3.53
N LEU A 48 -9.14 -1.28 3.85
CA LEU A 48 -9.39 -0.52 5.07
C LEU A 48 -10.24 -1.35 6.02
N ALA A 49 -9.94 -1.26 7.31
CA ALA A 49 -10.68 -1.93 8.36
C ALA A 49 -11.06 -0.94 9.47
N THR A 50 -12.28 -1.10 9.97
CA THR A 50 -12.79 -0.37 11.12
C THR A 50 -12.81 -1.26 12.36
N PRO A 51 -12.71 -0.70 13.58
CA PRO A 51 -12.81 -1.49 14.80
C PRO A 51 -14.14 -2.24 14.93
N ASP A 52 -15.22 -1.63 14.43
CA ASP A 52 -16.57 -2.20 14.43
C ASP A 52 -16.81 -3.23 13.33
N GLY A 53 -15.78 -3.68 12.59
CA GLY A 53 -15.89 -4.87 11.74
C GLY A 53 -16.31 -4.63 10.28
N HIS A 54 -16.35 -3.38 9.83
CA HIS A 54 -16.49 -3.04 8.42
C HIS A 54 -15.15 -3.18 7.71
N VAL A 55 -15.18 -3.80 6.53
CA VAL A 55 -14.00 -3.94 5.66
C VAL A 55 -14.30 -3.36 4.29
N TYR A 56 -13.48 -2.41 3.86
CA TYR A 56 -13.54 -1.78 2.55
C TYR A 56 -12.64 -2.55 1.58
N THR A 57 -13.26 -3.11 0.54
CA THR A 57 -12.58 -3.90 -0.51
C THR A 57 -12.99 -3.52 -1.92
N LYS A 58 -14.07 -2.73 -2.07
CA LYS A 58 -14.57 -2.28 -3.36
C LYS A 58 -14.51 -0.77 -3.46
N PHE A 59 -14.03 -0.28 -4.59
CA PHE A 59 -13.89 1.15 -4.86
C PHE A 59 -14.45 1.50 -6.23
N GLU A 60 -15.04 2.69 -6.34
CA GLU A 60 -15.49 3.25 -7.61
C GLU A 60 -14.83 4.60 -7.80
N LEU A 61 -14.31 4.84 -9.00
CA LEU A 61 -13.69 6.12 -9.34
C LEU A 61 -14.77 7.19 -9.45
N ASP A 62 -14.73 8.16 -8.54
CA ASP A 62 -15.53 9.36 -8.63
C ASP A 62 -14.88 10.35 -9.61
N TRP A 63 -13.67 10.83 -9.31
CA TRP A 63 -12.94 11.67 -10.23
C TRP A 63 -11.44 11.55 -10.03
N ALA A 64 -10.68 11.99 -11.03
CA ALA A 64 -9.23 12.04 -10.99
C ALA A 64 -8.78 13.32 -11.71
N ARG A 65 -7.88 14.08 -11.09
CA ARG A 65 -7.37 15.35 -11.64
C ARG A 65 -5.86 15.45 -11.45
N SER A 66 -5.18 15.92 -12.49
CA SER A 66 -3.77 16.27 -12.48
C SER A 66 -3.66 17.79 -12.48
N GLU A 67 -2.86 18.34 -11.56
CA GLU A 67 -2.68 19.78 -11.38
C GLU A 67 -1.20 20.05 -11.12
N GLY A 68 -0.50 20.53 -12.16
CA GLY A 68 0.93 20.81 -12.09
C GLY A 68 1.74 19.59 -11.63
N ASN A 69 2.39 19.72 -10.48
CA ASN A 69 3.24 18.70 -9.87
C ASN A 69 2.47 17.72 -8.95
N ALA A 70 1.14 17.80 -8.91
CA ALA A 70 0.30 16.98 -8.05
C ALA A 70 -0.83 16.32 -8.83
N ALA A 71 -1.40 15.28 -8.23
CA ALA A 71 -2.64 14.70 -8.71
C ALA A 71 -3.47 14.13 -7.56
N THR A 72 -4.79 14.15 -7.74
CA THR A 72 -5.74 13.67 -6.75
C THR A 72 -6.72 12.72 -7.41
N VAL A 73 -6.94 11.57 -6.78
CA VAL A 73 -7.94 10.57 -7.17
C VAL A 73 -8.93 10.41 -6.03
N HIS A 74 -10.20 10.72 -6.31
CA HIS A 74 -11.30 10.56 -5.37
C HIS A 74 -12.08 9.30 -5.71
N LEU A 75 -12.29 8.46 -4.69
CA LEU A 75 -12.97 7.18 -4.80
C LEU A 75 -14.16 7.14 -3.84
N HIS A 76 -15.25 6.54 -4.30
CA HIS A 76 -16.24 5.98 -3.39
C HIS A 76 -15.73 4.65 -2.86
N ALA A 77 -15.69 4.51 -1.54
CA ALA A 77 -15.25 3.30 -0.86
C ALA A 77 -16.47 2.55 -0.31
N TYR A 78 -16.61 1.28 -0.68
CA TYR A 78 -17.71 0.43 -0.24
C TYR A 78 -17.23 -0.61 0.75
N ALA A 79 -17.92 -0.71 1.88
CA ALA A 79 -17.61 -1.68 2.92
C ALA A 79 -18.77 -2.63 3.20
N VAL A 80 -18.39 -3.84 3.63
CA VAL A 80 -19.31 -4.85 4.15
C VAL A 80 -18.92 -5.13 5.60
N HIS A 81 -19.92 -5.26 6.46
CA HIS A 81 -19.70 -5.69 7.84
C HIS A 81 -19.46 -7.21 7.89
N THR A 82 -18.34 -7.62 8.48
CA THR A 82 -17.90 -9.04 8.49
C THR A 82 -18.49 -9.85 9.65
N ALA A 83 -19.34 -9.23 10.46
CA ALA A 83 -19.85 -9.77 11.74
C ALA A 83 -18.74 -10.10 12.75
N ARG A 84 -17.54 -9.54 12.53
CA ARG A 84 -16.35 -9.70 13.37
C ARG A 84 -15.78 -8.33 13.67
N THR A 85 -15.75 -7.94 14.92
CA THR A 85 -15.06 -6.72 15.37
C THR A 85 -13.64 -7.07 15.77
N GLU A 86 -12.75 -6.10 15.64
CA GLU A 86 -11.35 -6.27 16.06
C GLU A 86 -11.26 -6.11 17.58
N TYR A 87 -10.75 -7.14 18.25
CA TYR A 87 -10.39 -7.12 19.67
C TYR A 87 -8.89 -7.37 19.78
N LEU A 88 -8.10 -6.29 19.81
CA LEU A 88 -6.64 -6.39 19.78
C LEU A 88 -6.07 -6.70 21.16
N ASP A 89 -6.27 -7.93 21.64
CA ASP A 89 -5.44 -8.51 22.69
C ASP A 89 -4.17 -9.18 22.12
N GLU A 90 -3.31 -9.69 22.99
CA GLU A 90 -2.08 -10.40 22.60
C GLU A 90 -2.32 -11.69 21.79
N TYR A 91 -3.57 -12.19 21.79
CA TYR A 91 -4.04 -13.40 21.12
C TYR A 91 -4.77 -13.12 19.80
N THR A 92 -4.86 -11.86 19.35
CA THR A 92 -5.52 -11.47 18.09
C THR A 92 -6.97 -11.99 18.00
N GLN A 93 -7.69 -11.94 19.12
CA GLN A 93 -9.07 -12.41 19.16
C GLN A 93 -10.00 -11.50 18.36
N ARG A 94 -11.10 -12.06 17.88
CA ARG A 94 -12.17 -11.31 17.21
C ARG A 94 -13.48 -11.61 17.91
N MET A 95 -14.24 -10.57 18.25
CA MET A 95 -15.59 -10.77 18.77
C MET A 95 -16.53 -10.95 17.60
N VAL A 96 -17.38 -11.97 17.67
CA VAL A 96 -18.47 -12.15 16.71
C VAL A 96 -19.66 -11.32 17.16
N VAL A 97 -20.29 -10.61 16.23
CA VAL A 97 -21.51 -9.83 16.48
C VAL A 97 -22.68 -10.54 15.79
N PRO A 98 -23.45 -11.38 16.52
CA PRO A 98 -24.65 -12.01 15.96
C PRO A 98 -25.64 -10.95 15.48
N GLY A 99 -26.29 -11.21 14.33
CA GLY A 99 -27.28 -10.29 13.78
C GLY A 99 -26.74 -8.97 13.24
N ALA A 100 -25.41 -8.84 13.08
CA ALA A 100 -24.82 -7.63 12.53
C ALA A 100 -25.40 -7.28 11.15
N ASP A 101 -25.74 -6.01 10.98
CA ASP A 101 -26.22 -5.47 9.72
C ASP A 101 -25.12 -5.58 8.65
N ARG A 102 -25.41 -6.35 7.60
CA ARG A 102 -24.49 -6.54 6.46
C ARG A 102 -24.79 -5.58 5.31
N GLN A 103 -25.60 -4.56 5.55
CA GLN A 103 -25.85 -3.52 4.57
C GLN A 103 -24.53 -2.89 4.10
N MET A 104 -24.44 -2.65 2.81
CA MET A 104 -23.26 -2.04 2.21
C MET A 104 -23.13 -0.60 2.68
N ALA A 105 -21.99 -0.32 3.29
CA ALA A 105 -21.54 1.02 3.65
C ALA A 105 -20.94 1.73 2.44
N LYS A 106 -21.14 3.05 2.35
CA LYS A 106 -20.47 3.92 1.37
C LYS A 106 -19.84 5.11 2.08
N ASP A 107 -18.55 5.32 1.85
CA ASP A 107 -17.73 6.42 2.37
C ASP A 107 -16.77 6.92 1.27
N SER A 108 -15.84 7.82 1.62
CA SER A 108 -14.90 8.40 0.66
C SER A 108 -13.45 8.02 0.96
N LEU A 109 -12.67 7.81 -0.10
CA LEU A 109 -11.24 7.58 -0.04
C LEU A 109 -10.55 8.44 -1.10
N THR A 110 -9.52 9.18 -0.69
CA THR A 110 -8.73 10.03 -1.58
C THR A 110 -7.30 9.55 -1.62
N LEU A 111 -6.76 9.38 -2.82
CA LEU A 111 -5.32 9.27 -3.06
C LEU A 111 -4.79 10.64 -3.48
N THR A 112 -3.85 11.19 -2.73
CA THR A 112 -3.07 12.35 -3.16
C THR A 112 -1.69 11.89 -3.61
N LEU A 113 -1.20 12.52 -4.68
CA LEU A 113 0.06 12.23 -5.33
C LEU A 113 0.80 13.53 -5.57
N LYS A 114 2.11 13.56 -5.33
CA LYS A 114 2.95 14.73 -5.59
C LYS A 114 4.29 14.30 -6.14
N SER A 115 4.78 14.93 -7.19
CA SER A 115 6.10 14.62 -7.74
C SER A 115 7.15 15.01 -6.72
N ALA A 116 8.14 14.16 -6.54
CA ALA A 116 9.28 14.40 -5.67
C ALA A 116 10.56 14.26 -6.48
N ALA A 117 11.59 15.00 -6.08
CA ALA A 117 12.92 14.84 -6.59
C ALA A 117 13.91 15.02 -5.45
N GLU A 118 14.93 14.16 -5.40
CA GLU A 118 15.95 14.19 -4.36
C GLU A 118 17.33 14.07 -4.97
N ARG A 119 18.32 14.74 -4.37
CA ARG A 119 19.71 14.65 -4.81
C ARG A 119 20.51 13.82 -3.81
N LEU A 120 20.90 12.62 -4.21
CA LEU A 120 21.67 11.68 -3.38
C LEU A 120 22.98 11.33 -4.10
N GLY A 121 24.11 11.55 -3.43
CA GLY A 121 25.44 11.21 -3.97
C GLY A 121 25.78 11.92 -5.29
N GLY A 122 25.30 13.16 -5.48
CA GLY A 122 25.51 13.93 -6.72
C GLY A 122 24.61 13.54 -7.89
N ARG A 123 23.76 12.51 -7.75
CA ARG A 123 22.75 12.10 -8.74
C ARG A 123 21.37 12.64 -8.34
N GLU A 124 20.62 13.15 -9.31
CA GLU A 124 19.20 13.49 -9.15
C GLU A 124 18.34 12.24 -9.32
N TRP A 125 17.43 12.02 -8.38
CA TRP A 125 16.45 10.95 -8.38
C TRP A 125 15.07 11.55 -8.49
N ALA A 126 14.30 11.12 -9.50
CA ALA A 126 12.91 11.53 -9.67
C ALA A 126 11.97 10.46 -9.11
N GLY A 127 10.88 10.90 -8.47
CA GLY A 127 9.92 10.04 -7.80
C GLY A 127 8.58 10.73 -7.59
N PHE A 128 7.79 10.17 -6.69
CA PHE A 128 6.56 10.79 -6.21
C PHE A 128 6.24 10.33 -4.79
N GLU A 129 5.58 11.19 -4.04
CA GLU A 129 4.95 10.92 -2.77
C GLU A 129 3.49 10.52 -3.01
N TRP A 130 2.95 9.67 -2.14
CA TRP A 130 1.56 9.25 -2.18
C TRP A 130 0.98 9.13 -0.77
N GLN A 131 -0.30 9.47 -0.63
CA GLN A 131 -1.01 9.41 0.65
C GLN A 131 -2.48 9.03 0.44
N TRP A 132 -2.99 8.17 1.32
CA TRP A 132 -4.42 7.88 1.43
C TRP A 132 -5.07 8.74 2.51
N MET A 133 -6.23 9.30 2.20
CA MET A 133 -7.09 9.99 3.17
C MET A 133 -8.48 9.37 3.14
N PHE A 134 -8.89 8.78 4.26
CA PHE A 134 -10.24 8.25 4.42
C PHE A 134 -11.14 9.29 5.08
N SER A 135 -12.38 9.42 4.59
CA SER A 135 -13.38 10.31 5.15
C SER A 135 -14.72 9.60 5.31
N SER A 136 -15.26 9.65 6.52
CA SER A 136 -16.58 9.11 6.86
C SER A 136 -17.23 9.96 7.94
N ARG A 137 -18.57 10.07 7.89
CA ARG A 137 -19.37 10.70 8.95
C ARG A 137 -19.63 9.79 10.15
N ARG A 138 -19.44 8.48 10.00
CA ARG A 138 -19.87 7.48 10.99
C ARG A 138 -18.76 6.54 11.45
N ARG A 139 -17.80 6.25 10.56
CA ARG A 139 -16.82 5.18 10.79
C ARG A 139 -15.43 5.77 10.97
N ARG A 140 -14.65 5.15 11.84
CA ARG A 140 -13.20 5.38 11.94
C ARG A 140 -12.48 4.11 11.53
N ILE A 141 -11.38 4.29 10.81
CA ILE A 141 -10.49 3.20 10.44
C ILE A 141 -9.36 3.10 11.45
N HIS A 142 -8.89 1.87 11.72
CA HIS A 142 -7.68 1.65 12.50
C HIS A 142 -6.51 1.14 11.64
N ALA A 143 -6.80 0.69 10.40
CA ALA A 143 -5.80 0.19 9.48
C ALA A 143 -6.13 0.57 8.04
N ILE A 144 -5.08 0.97 7.30
CA ILE A 144 -5.04 0.96 5.84
C ILE A 144 -3.91 0.02 5.46
N LEU A 145 -4.27 -1.12 4.88
CA LEU A 145 -3.32 -2.03 4.27
C LEU A 145 -3.35 -1.83 2.77
N VAL A 146 -2.32 -2.31 2.09
CA VAL A 146 -2.26 -2.28 0.64
C VAL A 146 -1.95 -3.70 0.16
N ASP A 147 -2.86 -4.24 -0.64
CA ASP A 147 -2.71 -5.54 -1.29
C ASP A 147 -1.93 -5.35 -2.59
N GLY A 148 -0.75 -5.97 -2.69
CA GLY A 148 0.22 -5.83 -3.78
C GLY A 148 1.56 -5.22 -3.34
N SER A 149 2.66 -5.69 -3.93
CA SER A 149 4.03 -5.21 -3.65
C SER A 149 4.44 -4.11 -4.63
N TRP A 150 5.13 -3.06 -4.18
CA TRP A 150 5.80 -2.12 -5.06
C TRP A 150 7.15 -2.71 -5.52
N GLU A 151 7.15 -3.68 -6.43
CA GLU A 151 8.40 -4.20 -7.02
C GLU A 151 8.79 -3.41 -8.28
N ILE A 152 10.06 -2.97 -8.36
CA ILE A 152 10.57 -2.24 -9.53
C ILE A 152 10.45 -3.16 -10.75
N GLY A 153 9.87 -2.63 -11.84
CA GLY A 153 9.57 -3.40 -13.04
C GLY A 153 8.59 -4.57 -12.82
N GLY A 154 7.91 -4.64 -11.67
CA GLY A 154 6.97 -5.70 -11.31
C GLY A 154 7.60 -7.10 -11.16
N ARG A 155 8.88 -7.16 -10.78
CA ARG A 155 9.58 -8.41 -10.50
C ARG A 155 10.66 -8.25 -9.45
N ILE A 156 10.72 -9.20 -8.51
CA ILE A 156 11.79 -9.25 -7.51
C ILE A 156 13.16 -9.61 -8.12
N THR A 157 13.18 -10.33 -9.24
CA THR A 157 14.44 -10.76 -9.89
C THR A 157 15.24 -9.56 -10.39
N GLY A 158 16.48 -9.45 -9.92
CA GLY A 158 17.35 -8.32 -10.23
C GLY A 158 17.19 -7.11 -9.29
N CYS A 159 16.19 -7.14 -8.41
CA CYS A 159 16.07 -6.17 -7.33
C CYS A 159 16.99 -6.54 -6.15
N VAL A 160 17.57 -5.52 -5.53
CA VAL A 160 18.28 -5.62 -4.27
C VAL A 160 17.43 -4.91 -3.21
N LEU A 161 17.07 -5.63 -2.16
CA LEU A 161 16.38 -5.08 -1.00
C LEU A 161 17.41 -4.86 0.11
N LEU A 162 17.33 -3.70 0.73
CA LEU A 162 18.14 -3.35 1.90
C LEU A 162 17.22 -3.20 3.10
N HIS A 163 17.63 -3.84 4.20
CA HIS A 163 16.87 -3.85 5.45
C HIS A 163 17.72 -3.28 6.58
N GLN A 164 17.15 -2.34 7.32
CA GLN A 164 17.68 -1.81 8.56
C GLN A 164 16.85 -2.36 9.73
N GLY A 165 17.09 -3.62 10.10
CA GLY A 165 16.34 -4.28 11.17
C GLY A 165 17.01 -5.57 11.67
N GLN A 166 16.62 -6.02 12.87
CA GLN A 166 17.26 -7.16 13.54
C GLN A 166 16.84 -8.55 13.00
N CYS A 167 15.79 -8.62 12.17
CA CYS A 167 15.14 -9.88 11.82
C CYS A 167 15.34 -10.32 10.36
N ASN A 168 15.87 -9.45 9.49
CA ASN A 168 16.09 -9.74 8.07
C ASN A 168 17.58 -9.61 7.72
N ARG A 169 18.02 -10.29 6.66
CA ARG A 169 19.37 -10.05 6.11
C ARG A 169 19.46 -8.59 5.64
N PRO A 170 20.55 -7.86 5.95
CA PRO A 170 20.66 -6.44 5.63
C PRO A 170 20.68 -6.18 4.12
N VAL A 171 21.10 -7.16 3.34
CA VAL A 171 21.07 -7.13 1.88
C VAL A 171 20.44 -8.43 1.39
N TYR A 172 19.41 -8.31 0.56
CA TYR A 172 18.74 -9.43 -0.09
C TYR A 172 18.70 -9.20 -1.60
N ARG A 173 19.07 -10.20 -2.40
CA ARG A 173 19.05 -10.12 -3.87
C ARG A 173 17.97 -11.06 -4.39
N GLY A 174 16.97 -10.51 -5.06
CA GLY A 174 15.86 -11.30 -5.60
C GLY A 174 16.27 -12.14 -6.80
N SER A 175 15.79 -13.38 -6.82
CA SER A 175 16.00 -14.34 -7.91
C SER A 175 14.68 -15.05 -8.25
N ARG A 176 14.66 -15.86 -9.31
CA ARG A 176 13.47 -16.64 -9.66
C ARG A 176 13.22 -17.71 -8.59
N GLY A 177 11.98 -17.83 -8.12
CA GLY A 177 11.64 -18.78 -7.05
C GLY A 177 11.98 -18.28 -5.63
N THR A 178 12.40 -17.03 -5.50
CA THR A 178 12.44 -16.35 -4.21
C THR A 178 11.03 -16.25 -3.63
N ASP A 179 10.80 -16.92 -2.50
CA ASP A 179 9.65 -16.64 -1.63
C ASP A 179 10.02 -15.48 -0.70
N PHE A 180 9.29 -14.38 -0.81
CA PHE A 180 9.48 -13.19 0.01
C PHE A 180 8.13 -12.72 0.55
N THR A 181 8.08 -12.46 1.87
CA THR A 181 6.89 -11.93 2.53
C THR A 181 7.27 -10.75 3.42
N THR A 182 6.37 -9.80 3.49
CA THR A 182 6.48 -8.57 4.27
C THR A 182 5.68 -8.67 5.57
N ALA A 183 5.03 -9.81 5.79
CA ALA A 183 4.23 -10.09 6.97
C ALA A 183 5.12 -10.40 8.17
N CYS A 184 4.82 -9.77 9.30
CA CYS A 184 5.38 -10.15 10.61
C CYS A 184 4.78 -11.50 11.01
N LEU A 185 5.55 -12.58 10.97
CA LEU A 185 5.12 -13.92 11.40
C LEU A 185 5.64 -14.18 12.83
N LYS A 186 4.81 -14.71 13.75
CA LYS A 186 5.11 -14.98 15.19
C LYS A 186 5.61 -16.42 15.51
N THR A 187 6.91 -16.73 15.53
CA THR A 187 7.55 -17.96 16.09
C THR A 187 9.08 -17.74 16.12
N LEU A 188 9.85 -18.54 16.85
CA LEU A 188 11.31 -18.33 17.02
C LEU A 188 12.18 -19.36 16.26
N GLN A 189 11.57 -20.20 15.41
CA GLN A 189 12.20 -21.45 14.95
C GLN A 189 13.05 -21.37 13.67
N GLN A 190 13.33 -20.18 13.11
CA GLN A 190 13.87 -20.10 11.74
C GLN A 190 14.89 -18.97 11.50
N ARG A 191 15.94 -18.91 12.33
CA ARG A 191 17.06 -17.97 12.10
C ARG A 191 17.69 -18.20 10.71
N GLY A 192 17.55 -17.22 9.81
CA GLY A 192 18.13 -17.25 8.46
C GLY A 192 17.21 -17.72 7.33
N SER A 193 15.95 -18.02 7.62
CA SER A 193 14.91 -18.27 6.61
C SER A 193 14.18 -16.96 6.28
N PRO A 194 13.92 -16.61 5.01
CA PRO A 194 13.01 -15.51 4.66
C PRO A 194 11.55 -15.80 5.04
N GLN A 195 11.23 -17.05 5.41
CA GLN A 195 9.95 -17.48 5.98
C GLN A 195 9.99 -17.49 7.53
N GLY A 196 11.15 -17.15 8.10
CA GLY A 196 11.46 -17.27 9.50
C GLY A 196 11.29 -15.96 10.24
N MET A 197 10.04 -15.68 10.60
CA MET A 197 9.60 -14.93 11.78
C MET A 197 10.45 -13.72 12.23
N SER A 198 9.85 -12.54 12.12
CA SER A 198 10.39 -11.29 12.66
C SER A 198 9.59 -10.90 13.91
N TYR A 199 10.26 -10.67 15.04
CA TYR A 199 9.66 -9.95 16.18
C TYR A 199 10.10 -8.49 16.07
N GLN A 200 9.28 -7.65 15.47
CA GLN A 200 9.45 -6.20 15.55
C GLN A 200 8.17 -5.57 16.10
N LEU A 201 8.34 -4.84 17.21
CA LEU A 201 7.31 -4.14 17.95
C LEU A 201 6.89 -2.85 17.21
N ALA A 202 6.28 -2.98 16.03
CA ALA A 202 5.44 -1.92 15.50
C ALA A 202 4.23 -1.74 16.46
N PRO A 203 3.63 -0.54 16.58
CA PRO A 203 2.41 -0.36 17.36
C PRO A 203 1.39 -1.43 16.97
N ARG A 204 0.72 -2.06 17.94
CA ARG A 204 -0.20 -3.20 17.72
C ARG A 204 -1.26 -2.80 16.68
N GLY A 205 -1.06 -3.20 15.42
CA GLY A 205 -1.89 -2.79 14.26
C GLY A 205 -1.13 -2.16 13.08
N GLY A 206 0.15 -1.83 13.22
CA GLY A 206 1.02 -1.44 12.12
C GLY A 206 1.65 -2.67 11.46
N LEU A 207 1.33 -2.93 10.19
CA LEU A 207 2.15 -3.85 9.40
C LEU A 207 3.45 -3.15 9.02
N ILE A 208 4.57 -3.85 9.23
CA ILE A 208 5.90 -3.40 8.81
C ILE A 208 5.96 -3.39 7.28
N GLN A 209 6.65 -2.38 6.74
CA GLN A 209 6.86 -2.21 5.31
C GLN A 209 7.80 -3.29 4.76
N ALA A 210 7.65 -3.56 3.46
CA ALA A 210 8.35 -4.64 2.77
C ALA A 210 9.88 -4.54 2.81
N PHE A 211 10.40 -3.32 2.77
CA PHE A 211 11.82 -2.99 2.70
C PHE A 211 11.96 -1.51 3.08
N ASP A 212 13.13 -1.12 3.59
CA ASP A 212 13.44 0.29 3.80
C ASP A 212 13.86 0.93 2.46
N PHE A 213 14.62 0.17 1.67
CA PHE A 213 15.08 0.54 0.34
C PHE A 213 15.04 -0.67 -0.59
N MET A 214 14.61 -0.47 -1.82
CA MET A 214 14.78 -1.43 -2.91
C MET A 214 15.39 -0.72 -4.10
N HIS A 215 16.36 -1.33 -4.76
CA HIS A 215 16.96 -0.74 -5.96
C HIS A 215 17.31 -1.78 -7.02
N THR A 216 17.47 -1.27 -8.24
CA THR A 216 18.06 -1.93 -9.41
C THR A 216 19.24 -1.07 -9.88
N GLU A 217 19.78 -1.32 -11.07
CA GLU A 217 20.76 -0.43 -11.70
C GLU A 217 20.12 0.94 -12.06
N ASP A 218 18.86 0.92 -12.50
CA ASP A 218 18.20 2.09 -13.11
C ASP A 218 17.23 2.83 -12.18
N ALA A 219 16.80 2.21 -11.09
CA ALA A 219 15.78 2.76 -10.20
C ALA A 219 16.01 2.41 -8.74
N ALA A 220 15.55 3.28 -7.85
CA ALA A 220 15.44 3.04 -6.43
C ALA A 220 14.02 3.39 -5.95
N LEU A 221 13.54 2.65 -4.98
CA LEU A 221 12.29 2.87 -4.28
C LEU A 221 12.58 2.94 -2.78
N LEU A 222 12.15 4.04 -2.18
CA LEU A 222 12.18 4.27 -0.74
C LEU A 222 10.75 4.24 -0.25
N ILE A 223 10.49 3.54 0.85
CA ILE A 223 9.20 3.61 1.53
C ILE A 223 9.45 4.24 2.89
N TYR A 224 8.78 5.38 3.13
CA TYR A 224 8.82 6.08 4.41
C TYR A 224 7.53 5.79 5.18
N TRP A 225 7.60 5.76 6.52
CA TRP A 225 6.45 5.52 7.38
C TRP A 225 5.35 6.56 7.15
N PRO A 226 4.06 6.16 7.13
CA PRO A 226 2.98 7.15 7.11
C PRO A 226 3.07 8.00 8.38
N LYS A 227 3.08 9.32 8.23
CA LYS A 227 2.84 10.23 9.33
C LYS A 227 1.38 10.05 9.77
N TYR A 228 1.16 9.46 10.95
CA TYR A 228 -0.15 9.43 11.58
C TYR A 228 -0.41 10.80 12.21
N ASP A 229 -1.07 11.69 11.46
CA ASP A 229 -1.62 12.92 12.03
C ASP A 229 -3.08 12.64 12.45
N SER A 230 -3.33 12.59 13.76
CA SER A 230 -4.70 12.61 14.27
C SER A 230 -5.26 14.02 14.15
N VAL A 231 -6.07 14.27 13.12
CA VAL A 231 -6.87 15.50 13.06
C VAL A 231 -8.13 15.27 13.89
N CYS A 232 -8.15 15.80 15.12
CA CYS A 232 -9.38 15.98 15.86
C CYS A 232 -10.08 17.23 15.30
N SER A 233 -11.22 17.03 14.63
CA SER A 233 -12.22 18.08 14.43
C SER A 233 -13.10 18.21 15.67
#